data_AF-A0A4Q2Y687-F1
#
_entry.id   AF-A0A4Q2Y687-F1
#
_cell.length_a   1.000
_cell.length_b   1.000
_cell.length_c   1.000
_cell.angle_alpha   90.00
_cell.angle_beta   90.00
_cell.angle_gamma   90.00
#
_symmetry.space_group_name_H-M   'P 1'
#
loop_
_entity.id
_entity.type
_entity.pdbx_description
1 polymer ?
#
loop_
_entity_poly.entity_id
_entity_poly.type
_entity_poly.pdbx_seq_one_letter_code
_entity_poly.pdbx_strand_id
1 'polypeptide(L)'
;LIRLTKDYPNACVLVGYELELSRYLKNGSDIWLNNPVVTREASGTSGMTAAMNGSVNLSTYDGWVCEFAKDGHNSFIIPPADPALSHEDRDRHDLQGFYKAMNEQILPLYYDRPDEWNKVVLNSMNDVVPFFDADRMADEYYKNIYA
;
A
#
# COMPACT_ATOMS: atom_id res chain seq x y z
N LEU A 1 -11.87 -15.78 9.25
CA LEU A 1 -10.57 -15.70 8.55
C LEU A 1 -9.82 -17.02 8.57
N ILE A 2 -9.27 -17.51 9.69
CA ILE A 2 -8.51 -18.78 9.74
C ILE A 2 -9.26 -19.98 9.13
N ARG A 3 -10.57 -20.11 9.41
CA ARG A 3 -11.39 -21.18 8.81
C ARG A 3 -11.59 -21.02 7.30
N LEU A 4 -11.66 -19.78 6.82
CA LEU A 4 -11.86 -19.47 5.40
C LEU A 4 -10.58 -19.73 4.59
N THR A 5 -9.41 -19.42 5.17
CA THR A 5 -8.12 -19.61 4.50
C THR A 5 -7.70 -21.08 4.42
N LYS A 6 -8.34 -21.98 5.18
CA LYS A 6 -8.02 -23.41 5.20
C LYS A 6 -8.09 -24.07 3.82
N ASP A 7 -9.01 -23.61 2.97
CA ASP A 7 -9.26 -24.21 1.66
C ASP A 7 -8.37 -23.59 0.56
N TYR A 8 -7.52 -22.62 0.89
CA TYR A 8 -6.63 -21.94 -0.05
C TYR A 8 -5.16 -22.26 0.27
N PRO A 9 -4.46 -23.06 -0.57
CA PRO A 9 -3.10 -23.53 -0.27
C PRO A 9 -2.04 -22.41 -0.26
N ASN A 10 -2.36 -21.27 -0.85
CA ASN A 10 -1.52 -20.08 -0.96
C ASN A 10 -2.00 -18.91 -0.08
N ALA A 11 -2.85 -19.18 0.92
CA ALA A 11 -3.30 -18.17 1.88
C ALA A 11 -2.91 -18.58 3.30
N CYS A 12 -2.42 -17.61 4.08
CA CYS A 12 -2.09 -17.81 5.49
C CYS A 12 -2.62 -16.64 6.33
N VAL A 13 -3.03 -16.93 7.56
CA VAL A 13 -3.32 -15.91 8.58
C VAL A 13 -2.22 -15.98 9.62
N LEU A 14 -1.48 -14.89 9.75
CA LEU A 14 -0.42 -14.77 10.75
C LEU A 14 -0.98 -14.07 11.99
N VAL A 15 -0.67 -14.64 13.15
CA VAL A 15 -1.13 -14.13 14.46
C VAL A 15 0.03 -13.55 15.23
N GLY A 16 -0.25 -12.64 16.19
CA GLY A 16 0.79 -11.98 16.98
C GLY A 16 1.58 -10.96 16.16
N TYR A 17 0.88 -10.13 15.38
CA TYR A 17 1.50 -9.10 14.57
C TYR A 17 2.08 -7.97 15.44
N GLU A 18 3.38 -8.08 15.67
CA GLU A 18 4.20 -7.11 16.38
C GLU A 18 5.37 -6.67 15.47
N LEU A 19 6.26 -5.81 15.98
CA LEU A 19 7.34 -5.20 15.20
C LEU A 19 8.24 -6.21 14.46
N GLU A 20 8.56 -7.35 15.09
CA GLU A 20 9.40 -8.36 14.46
C GLU A 20 8.71 -8.99 13.25
N LEU A 21 7.46 -9.42 13.39
CA LEU A 21 6.69 -9.98 12.28
C LEU A 21 6.46 -8.92 11.19
N SER A 22 6.19 -7.68 11.59
CA SER A 22 6.06 -6.55 10.66
C SER A 22 7.32 -6.38 9.81
N ARG A 23 8.52 -6.48 10.41
CA ARG A 23 9.79 -6.43 9.67
C ARG A 23 9.91 -7.57 8.67
N TYR A 24 9.61 -8.81 9.06
CA TYR A 24 9.70 -9.95 8.14
C TYR A 24 8.74 -9.80 6.96
N LEU A 25 7.51 -9.33 7.21
CA LEU A 25 6.53 -9.14 6.14
C LEU A 25 6.97 -8.05 5.16
N LYS A 26 7.41 -6.89 5.64
CA LYS A 26 7.87 -5.80 4.77
C LYS A 26 9.09 -6.16 3.92
N ASN A 27 9.99 -6.98 4.45
CA ASN A 27 11.18 -7.43 3.73
C ASN A 27 10.89 -8.56 2.73
N GLY A 28 9.74 -9.21 2.85
CA GLY A 28 9.37 -10.37 2.02
C GLY A 28 8.16 -10.14 1.12
N SER A 29 7.49 -8.98 1.22
CA SER A 29 6.33 -8.67 0.40
C SER A 29 6.73 -7.95 -0.88
N ASP A 30 6.17 -8.38 -2.00
CA ASP A 30 6.26 -7.65 -3.27
C ASP A 30 5.17 -6.57 -3.37
N ILE A 31 3.99 -6.86 -2.84
CA ILE A 31 2.84 -5.96 -2.80
C ILE A 31 2.39 -5.77 -1.34
N TRP A 32 2.20 -4.51 -0.94
CA TRP A 32 1.61 -4.13 0.33
C TRP A 32 0.22 -3.55 0.09
N LEU A 33 -0.83 -4.25 0.55
CA LEU A 33 -2.23 -3.87 0.33
C LEU A 33 -2.77 -3.01 1.47
N ASN A 34 -3.21 -1.80 1.14
CA ASN A 34 -3.96 -0.92 2.03
C ASN A 34 -5.31 -0.59 1.41
N ASN A 35 -6.42 -1.11 1.93
CA ASN A 35 -7.75 -0.82 1.38
C ASN A 35 -8.72 -0.27 2.43
N PRO A 36 -8.37 0.83 3.14
CA PRO A 36 -9.35 1.50 3.98
C PRO A 36 -10.55 1.94 3.14
N VAL A 37 -11.69 2.05 3.81
CA VAL A 37 -12.80 2.85 3.28
C VAL A 37 -12.30 4.29 3.15
N VAL A 38 -12.30 4.83 1.94
CA VAL A 38 -11.82 6.20 1.66
C VAL A 38 -12.45 7.21 2.62
N THR A 39 -11.66 8.18 3.09
CA THR A 39 -11.89 9.15 4.17
C THR A 39 -11.75 8.62 5.60
N ARG A 40 -11.35 7.36 5.80
CA ARG A 40 -11.17 6.77 7.13
C ARG A 40 -9.73 6.56 7.53
N GLU A 41 -8.78 6.81 6.66
CA GLU A 41 -7.35 6.80 6.98
C GLU A 41 -6.78 8.23 6.90
N ALA A 42 -6.22 8.72 8.01
CA ALA A 42 -5.59 10.03 8.04
C ALA A 42 -4.13 10.00 7.57
N SER A 43 -3.44 8.86 7.72
CA SER A 43 -2.02 8.71 7.37
C SER A 43 -1.74 7.26 6.91
N GLY A 44 -0.67 6.61 7.38
CA GLY A 44 -0.38 5.19 7.08
C GLY A 44 1.11 4.86 7.05
N THR A 45 1.77 4.82 8.23
CA THR A 45 3.23 4.60 8.32
C THR A 45 3.69 3.20 7.92
N SER A 46 2.81 2.20 7.96
CA SER A 46 3.13 0.84 7.50
C SER A 46 3.42 0.79 6.01
N GLY A 47 2.65 1.54 5.19
CA GLY A 47 2.88 1.63 3.75
C GLY A 47 4.18 2.36 3.41
N MET A 48 4.51 3.41 4.16
CA MET A 48 5.80 4.13 4.04
C MET A 48 6.97 3.18 4.26
N THR A 49 6.95 2.46 5.38
CA THR A 49 8.03 1.51 5.72
C THR A 49 8.06 0.28 4.81
N ALA A 50 6.93 -0.15 4.24
CA ALA A 50 6.90 -1.19 3.21
C ALA A 50 7.58 -0.72 1.92
N ALA A 51 7.28 0.48 1.44
CA ALA A 51 7.93 1.08 0.26
C ALA A 51 9.44 1.21 0.45
N MET A 52 9.90 1.62 1.64
CA MET A 52 11.34 1.69 1.97
C MET A 52 12.05 0.34 1.86
N ASN A 53 11.33 -0.78 1.99
CA ASN A 53 11.88 -2.14 1.91
C ASN A 53 11.62 -2.82 0.56
N GLY A 54 11.21 -2.05 -0.48
CA GLY A 54 11.01 -2.56 -1.83
C GLY A 54 9.64 -3.19 -2.09
N SER A 55 8.72 -3.16 -1.13
CA SER A 55 7.34 -3.58 -1.36
C SER A 55 6.55 -2.45 -2.02
N VAL A 56 5.87 -2.75 -3.12
CA VAL A 56 5.06 -1.75 -3.84
C VAL A 56 3.67 -1.64 -3.21
N ASN A 57 3.21 -0.41 -2.98
CA ASN A 57 1.87 -0.19 -2.42
C ASN A 57 0.78 -0.40 -3.47
N LEU A 58 -0.25 -1.17 -3.13
CA LEU A 58 -1.54 -1.20 -3.81
C LEU A 58 -2.59 -0.67 -2.82
N SER A 59 -3.18 0.48 -3.12
CA SER A 59 -4.05 1.13 -2.13
C SER A 59 -5.27 1.83 -2.72
N THR A 60 -6.34 1.96 -1.93
CA THR A 60 -7.33 3.01 -2.17
C THR A 60 -6.68 4.39 -2.01
N TYR A 61 -7.20 5.40 -2.69
CA TYR A 61 -6.64 6.76 -2.68
C TYR A 61 -7.08 7.52 -1.41
N ASP A 62 -6.51 7.11 -0.26
CA ASP A 62 -6.79 7.68 1.07
C ASP A 62 -5.52 7.73 1.93
N GLY A 63 -5.51 8.59 2.95
CA GLY A 63 -4.39 8.75 3.87
C GLY A 63 -3.09 9.22 3.20
N TRP A 64 -1.96 8.66 3.64
CA TRP A 64 -0.63 9.09 3.19
C TRP A 64 -0.38 8.83 1.70
N VAL A 65 -1.10 7.88 1.11
CA VAL A 65 -0.95 7.49 -0.30
C VAL A 65 -1.24 8.67 -1.21
N CYS A 66 -2.13 9.59 -0.83
CA CYS A 66 -2.43 10.81 -1.56
C CYS A 66 -1.22 11.76 -1.70
N GLU A 67 -0.25 11.68 -0.80
CA GLU A 67 0.96 12.51 -0.80
C GLU A 67 2.11 11.85 -1.59
N PHE A 68 2.04 10.53 -1.81
CA PHE A 68 3.12 9.70 -2.34
C PHE A 68 2.85 9.16 -3.75
N ALA A 69 1.62 8.74 -4.00
CA ALA A 69 1.30 7.86 -5.11
C ALA A 69 1.37 8.53 -6.48
N LYS A 70 2.02 7.83 -7.40
CA LYS A 70 2.01 8.05 -8.84
C LYS A 70 1.66 6.71 -9.47
N ASP A 71 0.39 6.55 -9.83
CA ASP A 71 -0.17 5.28 -10.32
C ASP A 71 0.65 4.72 -11.50
N GLY A 72 1.03 3.44 -11.39
CA GLY A 72 1.87 2.73 -12.36
C GLY A 72 3.36 3.13 -12.37
N HIS A 73 3.76 4.16 -11.63
CA HIS A 73 5.15 4.61 -11.54
C HIS A 73 5.84 4.15 -10.25
N ASN A 74 5.21 4.35 -9.09
CA ASN A 74 5.78 4.02 -7.77
C ASN A 74 4.79 3.25 -6.85
N SER A 75 3.53 3.14 -7.25
CA SER A 75 2.44 2.48 -6.55
C SER A 75 1.30 2.17 -7.52
N PHE A 76 0.31 1.40 -7.08
CA PHE A 76 -0.93 1.14 -7.82
C PHE A 76 -2.14 1.60 -7.01
N ILE A 77 -3.09 2.27 -7.68
CA ILE A 77 -4.25 2.85 -7.02
C ILE A 77 -5.53 2.14 -7.43
N ILE A 78 -6.30 1.72 -6.42
CA ILE A 78 -7.68 1.29 -6.58
C ILE A 78 -8.51 2.56 -6.82
N PRO A 79 -9.21 2.67 -7.97
CA PRO A 79 -10.01 3.84 -8.29
C PRO A 79 -11.01 4.16 -7.17
N PRO A 80 -11.17 5.44 -6.80
CA PRO A 80 -12.10 5.81 -5.75
C PRO A 80 -13.55 5.59 -6.19
N ALA A 81 -14.32 4.94 -5.34
CA ALA A 81 -15.76 4.82 -5.51
C ALA A 81 -16.47 6.18 -5.41
N ASP A 82 -17.66 6.28 -6.04
CA ASP A 82 -18.53 7.45 -5.89
C ASP A 82 -19.00 7.56 -4.42
N PRO A 83 -18.78 8.71 -3.74
CA PRO A 83 -19.22 8.91 -2.36
C PRO A 83 -20.73 8.79 -2.13
N ALA A 84 -21.55 8.89 -3.18
CA ALA A 84 -23.00 8.74 -3.11
C ALA A 84 -23.47 7.27 -3.05
N LEU A 85 -22.57 6.31 -3.26
CA LEU A 85 -22.90 4.89 -3.22
C LEU A 85 -23.26 4.42 -1.79
N SER A 86 -24.07 3.36 -1.73
CA SER A 86 -24.25 2.60 -0.49
C SER A 86 -22.92 2.00 -0.01
N HIS A 87 -22.84 1.60 1.26
CA HIS A 87 -21.64 0.93 1.76
C HIS A 87 -21.36 -0.37 1.01
N GLU A 88 -22.39 -1.17 0.71
CA GLU A 88 -22.22 -2.43 -0.02
C GLU A 88 -21.76 -2.22 -1.47
N ASP A 89 -22.27 -1.19 -2.14
CA ASP A 89 -21.89 -0.89 -3.52
C ASP A 89 -20.49 -0.30 -3.61
N ARG A 90 -20.07 0.50 -2.61
CA ARG A 90 -18.68 0.96 -2.48
C ARG A 90 -17.72 -0.22 -2.29
N ASP A 91 -18.00 -1.09 -1.32
CA ASP A 91 -17.14 -2.24 -1.04
C ASP A 91 -17.02 -3.15 -2.29
N ARG A 92 -18.11 -3.26 -3.07
CA ARG A 92 -18.10 -3.96 -4.37
C ARG A 92 -17.28 -3.24 -5.43
N HIS A 93 -17.37 -1.91 -5.50
CA HIS A 93 -16.56 -1.09 -6.42
C HIS A 93 -15.07 -1.27 -6.12
N ASP A 94 -14.66 -1.11 -4.86
CA ASP A 94 -13.26 -1.22 -4.44
C ASP A 94 -12.73 -2.64 -4.70
N LEU A 95 -13.54 -3.68 -4.45
CA LEU A 95 -13.19 -5.06 -4.77
C LEU A 95 -12.96 -5.27 -6.27
N GLN A 96 -13.82 -4.71 -7.13
CA GLN A 96 -13.66 -4.79 -8.58
C GLN A 96 -12.42 -4.01 -9.04
N GLY A 97 -12.18 -2.83 -8.47
CA GLY A 97 -10.99 -2.02 -8.72
C GLY A 97 -9.70 -2.75 -8.34
N PHE A 98 -9.69 -3.42 -7.19
CA PHE A 98 -8.59 -4.29 -6.76
C PHE A 98 -8.32 -5.39 -7.79
N TYR A 99 -9.33 -6.16 -8.19
CA TYR A 99 -9.14 -7.23 -9.18
C TYR A 99 -8.68 -6.70 -10.53
N LYS A 100 -9.19 -5.54 -10.95
CA LYS A 100 -8.75 -4.88 -12.17
C LYS A 100 -7.27 -4.50 -12.10
N ALA A 101 -6.85 -3.81 -11.04
CA ALA A 101 -5.46 -3.45 -10.82
C ALA A 101 -4.55 -4.69 -10.79
N MET A 102 -4.95 -5.74 -10.06
CA MET A 102 -4.18 -6.98 -9.98
C MET A 102 -4.08 -7.68 -11.33
N ASN A 103 -5.20 -7.95 -12.00
CA ASN A 103 -5.23 -8.82 -13.18
C ASN A 103 -4.78 -8.12 -14.46
N GLU A 104 -5.07 -6.82 -14.61
CA GLU A 104 -4.79 -6.09 -15.85
C GLU A 104 -3.46 -5.34 -15.80
N GLN A 105 -2.94 -5.03 -14.60
CA GLN A 105 -1.74 -4.21 -14.45
C GLN A 105 -0.62 -4.94 -13.71
N ILE A 106 -0.86 -5.33 -12.46
CA ILE A 106 0.20 -5.80 -11.55
C ILE A 106 0.71 -7.18 -11.96
N LEU A 107 -0.15 -8.18 -12.12
CA LEU A 107 0.26 -9.54 -12.44
C LEU A 107 0.99 -9.63 -13.80
N PRO A 108 0.48 -9.01 -14.90
CA PRO A 108 1.21 -8.99 -16.16
C PRO A 108 2.54 -8.26 -16.08
N LEU A 109 2.61 -7.15 -15.33
CA LEU A 109 3.87 -6.42 -15.13
C LEU A 109 4.88 -7.26 -14.33
N TYR A 110 4.44 -7.88 -13.25
CA TYR A 110 5.27 -8.66 -12.34
C TYR A 110 5.84 -9.92 -13.01
N TYR A 111 4.99 -10.71 -13.68
CA TYR A 111 5.40 -12.00 -14.25
C TYR A 111 6.02 -11.88 -15.64
N ASP A 112 5.51 -10.99 -16.49
CA ASP A 112 5.93 -10.95 -17.91
C ASP A 112 7.02 -9.90 -18.17
N ARG A 113 7.17 -8.90 -17.28
CA ARG A 113 8.05 -7.73 -17.47
C ARG A 113 8.85 -7.38 -16.21
N PRO A 114 9.71 -8.30 -15.70
CA PRO A 114 10.42 -8.11 -14.43
C PRO A 114 11.33 -6.88 -14.39
N ASP A 115 11.94 -6.49 -15.52
CA ASP A 115 12.75 -5.27 -15.58
C ASP A 115 11.93 -3.99 -15.41
N GLU A 116 10.67 -3.98 -15.87
CA GLU A 116 9.76 -2.86 -15.67
C GLU A 116 9.19 -2.86 -14.25
N TRP A 117 8.86 -4.03 -13.70
CA TRP A 117 8.50 -4.19 -12.29
C TRP A 117 9.60 -3.64 -11.36
N ASN A 118 10.86 -3.99 -11.60
CA ASN A 118 12.00 -3.48 -10.83
C ASN A 118 12.12 -1.96 -10.87
N LYS A 119 11.74 -1.31 -11.98
CA LYS A 119 11.69 0.16 -12.03
C LYS A 119 10.61 0.71 -11.09
N VAL A 120 9.44 0.09 -11.04
CA VAL A 120 8.37 0.49 -10.11
C VAL A 120 8.84 0.36 -8.66
N VAL A 121 9.48 -0.76 -8.31
CA VAL A 121 10.06 -0.99 -6.99
C VAL A 121 11.08 0.10 -6.63
N LEU A 122 12.05 0.36 -7.51
CA LEU A 122 13.09 1.36 -7.29
C LEU A 122 12.51 2.79 -7.20
N ASN A 123 11.53 3.13 -8.03
CA ASN A 123 10.84 4.41 -7.94
C ASN A 123 10.10 4.54 -6.59
N SER A 124 9.44 3.47 -6.12
CA SER A 124 8.78 3.43 -4.81
C SER A 124 9.75 3.75 -3.68
N MET A 125 10.90 3.08 -3.67
CA MET A 125 11.95 3.31 -2.67
C MET A 125 12.54 4.72 -2.75
N ASN A 126 12.83 5.21 -3.96
CA ASN A 126 13.46 6.52 -4.14
C ASN A 126 12.51 7.68 -3.84
N ASP A 127 11.22 7.54 -4.12
CA ASP A 127 10.24 8.59 -3.89
C ASP A 127 9.80 8.68 -2.41
N VAL A 128 9.83 7.56 -1.66
CA VAL A 128 9.35 7.56 -0.27
C VAL A 128 10.37 8.16 0.70
N VAL A 129 11.65 7.85 0.53
CA VAL A 129 12.72 8.21 1.48
C VAL A 129 12.87 9.73 1.69
N PRO A 130 12.84 10.60 0.65
CA PRO A 130 13.09 12.03 0.83
C PRO A 130 12.09 12.76 1.72
N PHE A 131 10.84 12.28 1.80
CA PHE A 131 9.75 13.01 2.46
C PHE A 131 9.18 12.30 3.69
N PHE A 132 9.20 10.97 3.73
CA PHE A 132 8.52 10.21 4.79
C PHE A 132 9.45 9.75 5.93
N ASP A 133 10.64 10.34 6.03
CA ASP A 133 11.54 10.14 7.16
C ASP A 133 11.02 10.84 8.44
N ALA A 134 11.12 10.15 9.58
CA ALA A 134 10.73 10.69 10.89
C ALA A 134 11.65 11.83 11.36
N ASP A 135 12.90 11.89 10.88
CA ASP A 135 13.84 12.98 11.17
C ASP A 135 13.30 14.33 10.66
N ARG A 136 12.72 14.34 9.44
CA ARG A 136 12.07 15.54 8.89
C ARG A 136 10.89 15.97 9.77
N MET A 137 10.03 15.02 10.14
CA MET A 137 8.89 15.30 11.02
C MET A 137 9.35 15.91 12.34
N ALA A 138 10.35 15.32 13.01
CA ALA A 138 10.86 15.81 14.28
C ALA A 138 11.45 17.23 14.18
N ASP A 139 12.20 17.52 13.10
CA ASP A 139 12.76 18.84 12.82
C ASP A 139 11.67 19.90 12.60
N GLU A 140 10.62 19.58 11.86
CA GLU A 140 9.47 20.48 11.64
C GLU A 140 8.69 20.78 12.92
N TYR A 141 8.47 19.76 13.77
CA TYR A 141 7.85 19.96 15.08
C TYR A 141 8.68 20.92 15.94
N TYR A 142 10.00 20.72 15.97
CA TYR A 142 10.90 21.57 16.74
C TYR A 142 10.85 23.03 16.24
N LYS A 143 11.01 23.25 14.93
CA LYS A 143 11.11 24.59 14.35
C LYS A 143 9.80 25.38 14.32
N ASN A 144 8.68 24.71 14.08
CA ASN A 144 7.42 25.41 13.77
C ASN A 144 6.45 25.46 14.97
N ILE A 145 6.62 24.58 15.97
CA ILE A 145 5.70 24.48 17.10
C ILE A 145 6.40 24.79 18.42
N TYR A 146 7.62 24.28 18.63
CA TYR A 146 8.29 24.33 19.93
C TYR A 146 9.41 25.38 20.05
N ALA A 147 9.83 26.01 18.95
CA ALA A 147 10.86 27.05 18.92
C ALA A 147 10.37 28.42 19.40
#